data_AF-A0A6P0XV21-F1
#
_entry.id   AF-A0A6P0XV21-F1
#
_cell.length_a   1.000
_cell.length_b   1.000
_cell.length_c   1.000
_cell.angle_alpha   90.00
_cell.angle_beta   90.00
_cell.angle_gamma   90.00
#
_symmetry.space_group_name_H-M   'P 1'
#
loop_
_entity.id
_entity.type
_entity.pdbx_description
1 polymer ?
#
loop_
_entity_poly.entity_id
_entity_poly.type
_entity_poly.pdbx_seq_one_letter_code
_entity_poly.pdbx_strand_id
1 'polypeptide(L)'
;YKSVASKDIFASLDHYMWEILRAWTVSRTGRASYKKLRKYYSHGKYGAWTFQTEEGIILHKYRETKIIRHPLVRSEASPYNGDWIYWSKRRGSYRIINN
;
A
#
# COMPACT_ATOMS: atom_id res chain seq x y z
N TYR A 1 9.26 12.39 -13.02
CA TYR A 1 10.22 11.27 -12.87
C TYR A 1 9.88 10.47 -11.61
N LYS A 2 10.04 9.14 -11.59
CA LYS A 2 9.71 8.18 -10.47
C LYS A 2 8.29 7.57 -10.41
N SER A 3 7.71 7.14 -11.54
CA SER A 3 6.51 6.28 -11.49
C SER A 3 6.80 4.80 -11.26
N VAL A 4 7.97 4.35 -11.69
CA VAL A 4 8.35 2.93 -11.73
C VAL A 4 8.89 2.46 -10.38
N ALA A 5 9.76 3.26 -9.74
CA ALA A 5 10.38 2.92 -8.46
C ALA A 5 9.38 2.58 -7.35
N SER A 6 8.20 3.22 -7.32
CA SER A 6 7.17 2.92 -6.31
C SER A 6 6.44 1.61 -6.56
N LYS A 7 6.26 1.20 -7.82
CA LYS A 7 5.60 -0.08 -8.14
C LYS A 7 6.50 -1.26 -7.80
N ASP A 8 7.78 -1.19 -8.15
CA ASP A 8 8.74 -2.26 -7.87
C ASP A 8 8.93 -2.45 -6.37
N ILE A 9 9.05 -1.35 -5.61
CA ILE A 9 9.12 -1.39 -4.15
C ILE A 9 7.86 -2.04 -3.55
N PHE A 10 6.67 -1.68 -4.03
CA PHE A 10 5.44 -2.31 -3.54
C PHE A 10 5.34 -3.79 -3.90
N ALA A 11 5.83 -4.21 -5.06
CA ALA A 11 5.92 -5.62 -5.40
C ALA A 11 6.88 -6.37 -4.46
N SER A 12 8.03 -5.78 -4.12
CA SER A 12 8.97 -6.33 -3.13
C SER A 12 8.36 -6.42 -1.74
N LEU A 13 7.59 -5.41 -1.32
CA LEU A 13 6.87 -5.43 -0.04
C LEU A 13 5.77 -6.50 -0.01
N ASP A 14 5.05 -6.71 -1.12
CA ASP A 14 4.08 -7.80 -1.24
C ASP A 14 4.75 -9.18 -1.09
N HIS A 15 5.94 -9.36 -1.67
CA HIS A 15 6.72 -10.58 -1.54
C HIS A 15 7.17 -10.79 -0.08
N TYR A 16 7.74 -9.77 0.55
CA TYR A 16 8.17 -9.82 1.94
C TYR A 16 6.99 -10.10 2.91
N MET A 17 5.83 -9.50 2.65
CA MET A 17 4.61 -9.79 3.41
C MET A 17 4.19 -11.26 3.27
N TRP A 18 4.31 -11.86 2.08
CA TRP A 18 4.05 -13.28 1.88
C TRP A 18 5.00 -14.16 2.70
N GLU A 19 6.29 -13.82 2.78
CA GLU A 19 7.26 -14.56 3.59
C GLU A 19 6.93 -14.49 5.09
N ILE A 20 6.62 -13.30 5.60
CA ILE A 20 6.20 -13.10 7.00
C ILE A 20 4.96 -13.92 7.32
N LEU A 21 3.92 -13.81 6.48
CA LEU A 21 2.67 -14.53 6.72
C LEU A 21 2.88 -16.04 6.63
N ARG A 22 3.69 -16.52 5.70
CA ARG A 22 4.05 -17.94 5.61
C ARG A 22 4.76 -18.40 6.90
N ALA A 23 5.77 -17.67 7.37
CA ALA A 23 6.44 -17.98 8.63
C ALA A 23 5.48 -17.95 9.83
N TRP A 24 4.59 -16.96 9.88
CA TRP A 24 3.54 -16.86 10.90
C TRP A 24 2.59 -18.06 10.87
N THR A 25 2.17 -18.54 9.69
CA THR A 25 1.33 -19.75 9.61
C THR A 25 2.06 -20.99 10.14
N VAL A 26 3.37 -21.08 9.92
CA VAL A 26 4.20 -22.17 10.48
C VAL A 26 4.26 -22.06 11.99
N SER A 27 4.52 -20.88 12.54
CA SER A 27 4.54 -20.62 13.98
C SER A 27 3.19 -21.00 14.63
N ARG A 28 2.07 -20.56 14.04
CA ARG A 28 0.71 -20.85 14.54
C ARG A 28 0.33 -22.32 14.52
N THR A 29 0.90 -23.09 13.61
CA THR A 29 0.48 -24.47 13.37
C THR A 29 1.55 -25.49 13.77
N GLY A 30 2.75 -25.05 14.16
CA GLY A 30 3.86 -25.87 14.61
C GLY A 30 4.63 -26.62 13.50
N ARG A 31 4.19 -26.60 12.25
CA ARG A 31 4.91 -27.21 11.11
C ARG A 31 4.43 -26.68 9.77
N ALA A 32 5.34 -26.54 8.83
CA ALA A 32 5.01 -26.15 7.46
C ALA A 32 4.22 -27.23 6.73
N SER A 33 3.07 -26.87 6.16
CA SER A 33 2.25 -27.76 5.35
C SER A 33 1.31 -26.96 4.46
N TYR A 34 1.14 -27.39 3.20
CA TYR A 34 0.17 -26.79 2.29
C TYR A 34 -1.27 -26.89 2.81
N LYS A 35 -1.63 -27.98 3.51
CA LYS A 35 -2.97 -28.13 4.12
C LYS A 35 -3.23 -27.07 5.18
N LYS A 36 -2.20 -26.69 5.93
CA LYS A 36 -2.27 -25.68 7.00
C LYS A 36 -2.30 -24.26 6.43
N LEU A 37 -1.50 -24.00 5.40
CA LEU A 37 -1.56 -22.75 4.63
C LEU A 37 -2.96 -22.53 4.06
N ARG A 38 -3.60 -23.57 3.50
CA ARG A 38 -4.98 -23.49 2.96
C ARG A 38 -6.06 -23.07 3.97
N LYS A 39 -5.77 -23.10 5.28
CA LYS A 39 -6.69 -22.57 6.30
C LYS A 39 -6.74 -21.04 6.31
N TYR A 40 -5.66 -20.39 5.87
CA TYR A 40 -5.52 -18.93 5.85
C TYR A 40 -5.47 -18.36 4.43
N TYR A 41 -5.17 -19.21 3.45
CA TYR A 41 -5.09 -18.87 2.04
C TYR A 41 -6.12 -19.64 1.24
N SER A 42 -6.90 -18.92 0.45
CA SER A 42 -7.87 -19.51 -0.47
C SER A 42 -7.95 -18.70 -1.76
N HIS A 43 -8.76 -19.18 -2.70
CA HIS A 43 -8.95 -18.47 -3.96
C HIS A 43 -9.75 -17.18 -3.69
N GLY A 44 -9.20 -16.05 -4.15
CA GLY A 44 -9.80 -14.74 -3.91
C GLY A 44 -9.25 -13.68 -4.86
N LYS A 45 -9.31 -12.41 -4.46
CA LYS A 45 -8.94 -11.25 -5.29
C LYS A 45 -7.55 -11.35 -5.94
N TYR A 46 -6.61 -12.01 -5.28
CA TYR A 46 -5.21 -12.14 -5.74
C TYR A 46 -4.87 -13.55 -6.25
N GLY A 47 -5.88 -14.34 -6.62
CA GLY A 47 -5.74 -15.71 -7.10
C GLY A 47 -5.80 -16.76 -5.99
N ALA A 48 -5.25 -17.94 -6.26
CA ALA A 48 -5.35 -19.12 -5.40
C ALA A 48 -4.66 -18.99 -4.01
N TRP A 49 -3.75 -18.03 -3.88
CA TRP A 49 -3.00 -17.75 -2.65
C TRP A 49 -3.36 -16.36 -2.11
N THR A 50 -4.66 -16.11 -1.91
CA THR A 50 -5.16 -14.89 -1.27
C THR A 50 -5.26 -15.13 0.23
N PHE A 51 -4.59 -14.30 1.05
CA PHE A 51 -4.74 -14.36 2.50
C PHE A 51 -6.07 -13.74 2.90
N GLN A 52 -6.98 -14.56 3.42
CA GLN A 52 -8.33 -14.13 3.76
C GLN A 52 -8.95 -15.00 4.85
N THR A 53 -9.92 -14.43 5.58
CA THR A 53 -10.72 -15.17 6.56
C THR A 53 -11.85 -15.95 5.87
N GLU A 54 -12.46 -16.89 6.56
CA GLU A 54 -13.66 -17.60 6.08
C GLU A 54 -14.85 -16.64 5.88
N GLU A 55 -14.86 -15.52 6.60
CA GLU A 55 -15.84 -14.43 6.48
C GLU A 55 -15.58 -13.51 5.26
N GLY A 56 -14.52 -13.77 4.48
CA GLY A 56 -14.20 -13.01 3.28
C GLY A 56 -13.43 -11.71 3.52
N ILE A 57 -12.88 -11.50 4.72
CA ILE A 57 -11.99 -10.35 4.98
C ILE A 57 -10.63 -10.65 4.35
N ILE A 58 -10.20 -9.78 3.42
CA ILE A 58 -8.98 -9.97 2.62
C ILE A 58 -7.89 -9.01 3.09
N LEU A 59 -6.66 -9.50 3.20
CA LEU A 59 -5.50 -8.61 3.35
C LEU A 59 -5.14 -7.96 2.02
N HIS A 60 -5.21 -6.63 1.95
CA HIS A 60 -4.85 -5.89 0.74
C HIS A 60 -3.35 -5.88 0.48
N LYS A 61 -2.97 -6.02 -0.80
CA LYS A 61 -1.59 -5.93 -1.24
C LYS A 61 -1.13 -4.47 -1.33
N TYR A 62 0.13 -4.20 -1.02
CA TYR A 62 0.74 -2.87 -1.07
C TYR A 62 0.65 -2.24 -2.45
N ARG A 63 0.73 -3.04 -3.51
CA ARG A 63 0.57 -2.58 -4.90
C ARG A 63 -0.79 -1.94 -5.20
N GLU A 64 -1.82 -2.16 -4.37
CA GLU A 64 -3.13 -1.52 -4.52
C GLU A 64 -3.20 -0.13 -3.90
N THR A 65 -2.25 0.21 -3.02
CA THR A 65 -2.18 1.53 -2.41
C THR A 65 -1.92 2.58 -3.49
N LYS A 66 -2.80 3.58 -3.58
CA LYS A 66 -2.64 4.69 -4.51
C LYS A 66 -1.33 5.41 -4.22
N ILE A 67 -0.43 5.44 -5.21
CA ILE A 67 0.81 6.22 -5.13
C ILE A 67 0.46 7.70 -5.24
N ILE A 68 0.31 8.39 -4.11
CA ILE A 68 0.17 9.84 -4.04
C ILE A 68 1.57 10.43 -4.19
N ARG A 69 1.80 11.17 -5.27
CA ARG A 69 3.07 11.89 -5.48
C ARG A 69 2.93 13.30 -4.96
N HIS A 70 3.80 13.68 -4.04
CA HIS A 70 3.94 15.07 -3.62
C HIS A 70 4.78 15.80 -4.67
N PRO A 71 4.23 16.78 -5.41
CA PRO A 71 5.02 17.57 -6.34
C PRO A 71 6.07 18.35 -5.54
N LEU A 72 7.32 18.33 -6.03
CA LEU A 72 8.39 19.11 -5.42
C LEU A 72 8.10 20.60 -5.52
N VAL A 73 8.61 21.34 -4.53
CA VAL A 73 8.62 22.81 -4.56
C VAL A 73 9.46 23.25 -5.75
N ARG A 74 8.97 24.23 -6.52
CA ARG A 74 9.77 24.88 -7.56
C ARG A 74 11.02 25.49 -6.91
N SER A 75 12.18 25.32 -7.51
CA SER A 75 13.46 25.81 -7.01
C SER A 75 13.47 27.32 -6.78
N GLU A 76 12.70 28.06 -7.58
CA GLU A 76 12.60 29.53 -7.55
C GLU A 76 11.54 30.03 -6.56
N ALA A 77 10.77 29.12 -5.95
CA ALA A 77 9.71 29.50 -5.03
C ALA A 77 10.25 29.68 -3.61
N SER A 78 10.20 30.92 -3.12
CA SER A 78 10.48 31.26 -1.72
C SER A 78 9.15 31.53 -0.99
N PRO A 79 9.01 31.15 0.29
CA PRO A 79 7.86 31.57 1.11
C PRO A 79 7.67 33.10 1.17
N TYR A 80 8.73 33.85 0.87
CA TYR A 80 8.79 35.31 0.94
C TYR A 80 8.76 36.00 -0.44
N ASN A 81 8.65 35.24 -1.54
CA ASN A 81 8.60 35.83 -2.89
C ASN A 81 7.23 36.43 -3.26
N GLY A 82 6.24 36.35 -2.36
CA GLY A 82 4.90 36.90 -2.60
C GLY A 82 4.03 36.10 -3.56
N ASP A 83 4.39 34.86 -3.93
CA ASP A 83 3.57 34.00 -4.80
C ASP A 83 2.44 33.31 -4.00
N TRP A 84 1.50 34.12 -3.53
CA TRP A 84 0.37 33.70 -2.70
C TRP A 84 -0.54 32.67 -3.40
N ILE A 85 -0.65 32.73 -4.73
CA ILE A 85 -1.45 31.80 -5.56
C ILE A 85 -0.81 30.40 -5.56
N TYR A 86 0.51 30.31 -5.71
CA TYR A 86 1.23 29.05 -5.65
C TYR A 86 1.18 28.40 -4.26
N TRP A 87 1.34 29.20 -3.19
CA TRP A 87 1.30 28.72 -1.82
C TRP A 87 -0.12 28.38 -1.33
N SER A 88 -1.16 29.07 -1.79
CA SER A 88 -2.56 28.74 -1.47
C SER A 88 -2.97 27.41 -2.11
N LYS A 89 -2.62 27.17 -3.38
CA LYS A 89 -2.90 25.91 -4.09
C LYS A 89 -2.19 24.71 -3.47
N ARG A 90 -0.99 24.90 -2.90
CA ARG A 90 -0.23 23.82 -2.25
C ARG A 90 -0.67 23.54 -0.82
N ARG A 91 -1.14 24.55 -0.08
CA ARG A 91 -1.71 24.39 1.29
C ARG A 91 -3.20 24.02 1.27
N GLY A 92 -3.90 24.25 0.16
CA GLY A 92 -5.33 24.08 -0.04
C GLY A 92 -5.81 22.65 -0.31
N SER A 93 -5.49 21.70 0.57
CA SER A 93 -6.39 20.58 0.87
C SER A 93 -6.96 20.75 2.28
N TYR A 94 -7.42 21.98 2.57
CA TYR A 94 -8.24 22.23 3.74
C TYR A 94 -9.70 21.94 3.34
N ARG A 95 -10.27 20.91 3.97
CA ARG A 95 -11.67 20.45 3.91
C ARG A 95 -12.68 21.47 3.35
N ILE A 96 -13.15 21.23 2.12
CA ILE A 96 -14.58 21.42 1.85
C ILE A 96 -15.23 20.15 2.39
N ILE A 97 -15.75 20.22 3.61
CA ILE A 97 -16.75 19.26 4.08
C ILE A 97 -18.04 19.64 3.35
N ASN A 98 -18.70 18.64 2.80
CA ASN A 98 -19.95 18.76 2.06
C ASN A 98 -21.01 19.56 2.84
N ASN A 99 -21.75 20.41 2.11
CA ASN A 99 -23.02 20.99 2.53
C ASN A 99 -24.09 19.90 2.62
#